data_AF-A0A371YUN4-F1
#
_entry.id   AF-A0A371YUN4-F1
#
_cell.length_a   1.000
_cell.length_b   1.000
_cell.length_c   1.000
_cell.angle_alpha   90.00
_cell.angle_beta   90.00
_cell.angle_gamma   90.00
#
_symmetry.space_group_name_H-M   'P 1'
#
loop_
_entity.id
_entity.type
_entity.pdbx_description
1 polymer ?
#
loop_
_entity_poly.entity_id
_entity_poly.type
_entity_poly.pdbx_seq_one_letter_code
_entity_poly.pdbx_strand_id
1 'polypeptide(L)' 'MAGLSIWHVLIFAIVVILLFGTSKLKNLGKDVGGAVKDFKKSIKDDDATKAAIAEPRTLEHQNTSDVNSTVKH' A
#
# COMPACT_ATOMS: atom_id res chain seq x y z
N MET A 1 -32.15 3.73 -17.79
CA MET A 1 -30.80 3.16 -18.02
C MET A 1 -30.54 2.13 -16.94
N ALA A 2 -30.50 0.84 -17.29
CA ALA A 2 -30.27 -0.23 -16.32
C ALA A 2 -28.83 -0.11 -15.77
N GLY A 3 -28.69 0.43 -14.56
CA GLY A 3 -27.40 0.52 -13.88
C GLY A 3 -26.86 -0.88 -13.59
N LEU A 4 -25.54 -1.02 -13.63
CA LEU A 4 -24.86 -2.24 -13.22
C LEU A 4 -25.16 -2.51 -11.74
N SER A 5 -26.24 -3.26 -11.49
CA SER A 5 -26.61 -3.66 -10.14
C SER A 5 -25.60 -4.70 -9.66
N ILE A 6 -25.12 -4.52 -8.43
CA ILE A 6 -24.13 -5.40 -7.77
C ILE A 6 -24.52 -6.88 -7.87
N TRP A 7 -25.82 -7.19 -7.90
CA TRP A 7 -26.33 -8.55 -8.11
C TRP A 7 -25.89 -9.19 -9.43
N HIS A 8 -25.87 -8.43 -10.53
CA HIS A 8 -25.44 -8.95 -11.83
C HIS A 8 -23.95 -9.26 -11.85
N VAL A 9 -23.15 -8.41 -11.22
CA VAL A 9 -21.69 -8.59 -11.12
C VAL A 9 -21.36 -9.83 -10.30
N LEU A 10 -22.11 -10.10 -9.22
CA LEU A 10 -21.91 -11.28 -8.38
C LEU A 10 -22.18 -12.58 -9.15
N ILE A 11 -23.31 -12.67 -9.85
CA ILE A 11 -23.64 -13.83 -10.70
C ILE A 11 -22.58 -14.02 -11.78
N PHE A 12 -22.18 -12.93 -12.46
CA PHE A 12 -21.16 -12.99 -13.50
C PHE A 12 -19.82 -13.51 -12.96
N ALA A 13 -19.38 -13.04 -11.80
CA ALA A 13 -18.16 -13.49 -11.15
C ALA A 13 -18.18 -15.01 -10.86
N ILE A 14 -19.30 -15.55 -10.39
CA ILE A 14 -19.45 -17.00 -10.16
C ILE A 14 -19.27 -17.78 -11.47
N VAL A 15 -19.91 -17.36 -12.55
CA VAL A 15 -19.79 -18.01 -13.86
C VAL A 15 -18.34 -17.99 -14.37
N VAL A 16 -17.65 -16.85 -14.24
CA VAL A 16 -16.24 -16.72 -14.63
C VAL A 16 -15.36 -17.65 -13.77
N ILE A 17 -15.58 -17.72 -12.46
CA ILE A 17 -14.83 -18.62 -11.58
C ILE A 17 -15.03 -20.09 -11.97
N LEU A 18 -16.24 -20.48 -12.37
CA LEU A 18 -16.53 -21.85 -12.82
C LEU A 18 -15.88 -22.16 -14.18
N LEU A 19 -15.86 -21.20 -15.12
CA LEU A 19 -15.24 -21.38 -16.44
C LEU A 19 -13.71 -21.52 -16.35
N PHE A 20 -13.08 -20.61 -15.62
CA PHE A 20 -11.61 -20.57 -15.51
C PHE A 20 -11.07 -21.52 -14.44
N GLY A 21 -11.93 -21.96 -13.51
CA GLY A 21 -11.56 -22.68 -12.31
C GLY A 21 -10.84 -21.79 -11.28
N THR A 22 -10.93 -22.18 -10.01
CA THR A 22 -10.30 -21.42 -8.90
C THR A 22 -8.77 -21.48 -8.92
N SER A 23 -8.16 -22.52 -9.49
CA SER A 23 -6.70 -22.66 -9.56
C SER A 23 -6.02 -21.58 -10.41
N LYS A 24 -6.58 -21.27 -11.60
CA LYS A 24 -6.04 -20.23 -12.49
C LYS A 24 -6.22 -18.85 -11.85
N LEU A 25 -7.42 -18.58 -11.33
CA LEU A 25 -7.73 -17.31 -10.66
C LEU A 25 -6.94 -17.08 -9.38
N LYS A 26 -6.61 -18.13 -8.63
CA LYS A 26 -5.78 -18.02 -7.42
C LYS A 26 -4.34 -17.66 -7.74
N ASN A 27 -3.73 -18.28 -8.76
CA ASN A 27 -2.37 -17.94 -9.15
C ASN A 27 -2.30 -16.52 -9.71
N LEU A 28 -3.17 -16.17 -10.67
CA LEU A 28 -3.21 -14.83 -11.24
C LEU A 28 -3.60 -13.75 -10.22
N GLY A 29 -4.55 -14.08 -9.34
CA GLY A 29 -5.03 -13.19 -8.28
C GLY A 29 -4.00 -12.96 -7.19
N LYS A 30 -3.07 -13.91 -6.95
CA LYS A 30 -1.96 -13.69 -6.01
C LYS A 30 -0.96 -12.69 -6.57
N ASP A 31 -0.62 -12.81 -7.86
CA ASP A 31 0.36 -11.94 -8.50
C ASP A 31 -0.20 -10.51 -8.68
N VAL A 32 -1.42 -10.39 -9.21
CA VAL A 32 -2.09 -9.10 -9.39
C VAL A 32 -2.54 -8.51 -8.05
N GLY A 33 -3.07 -9.34 -7.15
CA GLY A 33 -3.54 -8.91 -5.84
C GLY A 33 -2.42 -8.44 -4.93
N GLY A 34 -1.21 -9.00 -5.06
CA GLY A 34 -0.01 -8.50 -4.38
C GLY A 34 0.30 -7.07 -4.81
N ALA A 35 0.44 -6.82 -6.11
CA ALA A 35 0.72 -5.49 -6.65
C ALA A 35 -0.34 -4.44 -6.26
N VAL A 36 -1.64 -4.81 -6.32
CA VAL A 36 -2.73 -3.92 -5.91
C VAL A 36 -2.75 -3.67 -4.40
N LYS A 37 -2.37 -4.67 -3.58
CA LYS A 37 -2.26 -4.52 -2.12
C LYS A 37 -1.15 -3.54 -1.76
N ASP A 38 0.00 -3.65 -2.39
CA ASP A 38 1.13 -2.74 -2.17
C ASP A 38 0.78 -1.32 -2.63
N PHE A 39 0.15 -1.16 -3.80
CA PHE A 39 -0.36 0.13 -4.27
C PHE A 39 -1.34 0.77 -3.28
N LYS A 40 -2.33 0.01 -2.78
CA LYS A 40 -3.27 0.52 -1.79
C LYS A 40 -2.58 0.86 -0.47
N LYS A 41 -1.57 0.09 -0.08
CA LYS A 41 -0.80 0.35 1.14
C LYS A 41 -0.01 1.65 1.02
N SER A 42 0.69 1.89 -0.08
CA SER A 42 1.41 3.14 -0.34
C SER A 42 0.49 4.37 -0.31
N ILE A 43 -0.68 4.30 -0.97
CA ILE A 43 -1.67 5.39 -0.91
C ILE A 43 -2.13 5.66 0.53
N LYS A 44 -2.39 4.60 1.30
CA LYS A 44 -2.86 4.73 2.68
C LYS A 44 -1.75 5.25 3.62
N ASP A 45 -0.50 4.93 3.33
CA ASP A 45 0.67 5.40 4.09
C ASP A 45 0.95 6.88 3.80
N ASP A 46 0.71 7.35 2.58
CA ASP A 46 0.74 8.78 2.24
C ASP A 46 -0.38 9.55 2.96
N ASP A 47 -1.59 9.02 3.04
CA ASP A 47 -2.69 9.62 3.81
C ASP A 47 -2.43 9.61 5.33
N ALA A 48 -1.87 8.51 5.87
CA ALA A 48 -1.52 8.40 7.29
C ALA A 48 -0.31 9.30 7.65
N THR A 49 0.67 9.40 6.75
CA THR A 49 1.79 10.33 6.88
C THR A 49 1.27 11.76 6.87
N LYS A 50 0.32 12.11 5.99
CA LYS A 50 -0.33 13.44 5.94
C LYS A 50 -1.13 13.79 7.20
N ALA A 51 -1.66 12.80 7.93
CA ALA A 51 -2.30 12.99 9.23
C ALA A 51 -1.30 13.16 10.39
N ALA A 52 -0.09 12.60 10.28
CA ALA A 52 0.97 12.73 11.29
C ALA A 52 1.78 14.04 11.21
N ILE A 53 1.60 14.84 10.14
CA ILE A 53 2.24 16.17 9.95
C ILE A 53 1.42 17.32 10.56
N ALA A 54 0.29 17.02 11.22
CA ALA A 54 -0.52 18.00 11.93
C ALA A 54 -0.11 18.21 13.41
N GLU A 55 1.00 17.61 13.86
CA GLU A 55 1.69 18.02 15.08
C GLU A 55 3.08 18.56 14.74
N PRO A 56 3.48 19.73 15.25
CA PRO A 56 4.78 20.32 14.98
C PRO A 56 5.86 19.48 15.66
N ARG A 57 6.41 18.49 14.95
CA ARG A 57 7.68 17.88 15.34
C ARG A 57 8.78 18.86 14.99
N THR A 58 9.27 19.57 16.00
CA THR A 58 10.52 20.31 15.94
C THR A 58 11.62 19.35 15.50
N LEU A 59 12.17 19.58 14.31
CA LEU A 59 13.34 18.87 13.80
C LEU A 59 14.56 19.37 14.59
N GLU A 60 14.89 18.70 15.69
CA GLU A 60 16.18 18.87 16.36
C GLU A 60 17.29 18.38 15.41
N HIS A 61 17.97 19.34 14.79
CA HIS A 61 19.24 19.15 14.14
C HIS A 61 20.29 18.72 15.19
N GLN A 62 20.51 17.42 15.33
CA GLN A 62 21.74 16.89 15.92
C GLN A 62 22.87 17.02 14.88
N ASN A 63 23.37 18.25 14.73
CA ASN A 63 24.72 18.48 14.22
C ASN A 63 25.39 19.52 15.10
N THR A 64 25.92 19.07 16.24
CA THR A 64 26.97 19.83 16.91
C THR A 64 27.85 18.87 17.70
N SER A 65 29.10 18.77 17.24
CA SER A 65 30.29 18.62 18.10
C SER A 65 30.56 17.26 18.72
N ASP A 66 31.22 16.39 17.94
CA ASP A 66 32.35 15.58 18.43
C ASP A 66 33.46 15.57 17.37
N VAL A 67 33.95 16.78 17.04
CA VAL A 67 35.29 17.00 16.47
C VAL A 67 36.13 17.63 17.57
N ASN A 68 36.55 16.82 18.54
CA ASN A 68 37.64 17.12 19.47
C ASN A 68 38.16 15.80 20.03
N SER A 69 39.25 15.22 19.54
CA SER A 69 40.60 15.68 19.85
C SER A 69 41.56 15.03 18.85
N THR A 70 42.29 15.80 18.06
CA THR A 70 43.69 16.12 18.37
C THR A 70 44.51 14.86 18.66
N VAL A 71 45.23 14.42 17.62
CA VAL A 71 46.69 14.37 17.63
C VAL A 71 47.27 14.18 19.04
N LYS A 72 47.51 12.93 19.43
CA LYS A 72 48.55 12.64 20.41
C LYS A 72 49.27 11.38 19.95
N HIS A 73 50.46 11.65 19.40
CA HIS A 73 51.72 10.92 19.55
C HIS A 73 51.65 9.45 19.99
#